data_AF-A0A1F4R4D8-F1
#
_entry.id   AF-A0A1F4R4D8-F1
#
_cell.length_a   1.000
_cell.length_b   1.000
_cell.length_c   1.000
_cell.angle_alpha   90.00
_cell.angle_beta   90.00
_cell.angle_gamma   90.00
#
_symmetry.space_group_name_H-M   'P 1'
#
loop_
_entity.id
_entity.type
_entity.pdbx_description
1 polymer ?
#
loop_
_entity_poly.entity_id
_entity_poly.type
_entity_poly.pdbx_seq_one_letter_code
_entity_poly.pdbx_strand_id
1 'polypeptide(L)'
;MEAFKFAVDIDNKRKVVVDLPADTPLGKAEIMIIIQPLADKGDRRGEIDLAAKGITPEQAAEMRNRVLSFEEDWNAPGMEIYDEV
;
A
#
# COMPACT_ATOMS: atom_id res chain seq x y z
N MET A 1 -3.47 -22.42 5.48
CA MET A 1 -2.48 -21.57 6.17
C MET A 1 -3.29 -20.50 6.87
N GLU A 2 -3.31 -20.52 8.20
CA GLU A 2 -4.14 -19.61 9.00
C GLU A 2 -3.35 -18.32 9.24
N ALA A 3 -3.96 -17.18 8.91
CA ALA A 3 -3.32 -15.88 9.03
C ALA A 3 -3.84 -15.18 10.30
N PHE A 4 -2.95 -14.92 11.25
CA PHE A 4 -3.28 -14.20 12.48
C PHE A 4 -2.96 -12.71 12.30
N LYS A 5 -3.97 -11.85 12.47
CA LYS A 5 -3.81 -10.39 12.44
C LYS A 5 -3.90 -9.85 13.86
N PHE A 6 -2.87 -9.15 14.30
CA PHE A 6 -2.82 -8.47 15.59
C PHE A 6 -2.18 -7.09 15.42
N ALA A 7 -2.49 -6.17 16.33
CA ALA A 7 -1.85 -4.87 16.41
C ALA A 7 -0.74 -4.94 17.47
N VAL A 8 0.41 -4.35 17.18
CA VAL A 8 1.58 -4.29 18.07
C VAL A 8 2.15 -2.89 18.04
N ASP A 9 2.39 -2.33 19.21
CA ASP A 9 3.14 -1.09 19.36
C ASP A 9 4.62 -1.37 19.17
N ILE A 10 5.25 -0.65 18.23
CA ILE A 10 6.69 -0.74 18.02
C ILE A 10 7.37 0.17 19.04
N ASP A 11 8.06 -0.42 20.01
CA ASP A 11 8.80 0.33 21.02
C ASP A 11 10.02 1.06 20.44
N ASN A 12 10.65 1.94 21.23
CA ASN A 12 11.84 2.68 20.81
C ASN A 12 13.07 1.79 20.53
N LYS A 13 13.00 0.50 20.90
CA LYS A 13 14.03 -0.50 20.60
C LYS A 13 13.73 -1.26 19.30
N ARG A 14 12.64 -0.91 18.61
CA ARG A 14 12.13 -1.54 17.39
C ARG A 14 11.91 -3.04 17.55
N LYS A 15 11.45 -3.47 18.74
CA LYS A 15 11.17 -4.87 19.04
C LYS A 15 9.67 -5.15 19.03
N VAL A 16 9.28 -6.25 18.39
CA VAL A 16 7.92 -6.80 18.44
C VAL A 16 8.00 -8.17 19.13
N VAL A 17 7.18 -8.39 20.14
CA VAL A 17 7.05 -9.68 20.85
C VAL A 17 5.66 -10.23 20.53
N VAL A 18 5.63 -11.48 20.09
CA VAL A 18 4.40 -12.20 19.74
C VAL A 18 4.35 -13.46 20.57
N ASP A 19 3.37 -13.54 21.46
CA ASP A 19 3.10 -14.77 22.21
C ASP A 19 2.37 -15.75 21.29
N LEU A 20 2.94 -16.95 21.13
CA LEU A 20 2.33 -18.01 20.34
C LEU A 20 1.24 -18.72 21.16
N PRO A 21 0.14 -19.15 20.54
CA PRO A 21 -0.88 -19.97 21.18
C PRO A 21 -0.29 -21.23 21.82
N ALA A 22 -0.85 -21.66 22.97
CA ALA A 22 -0.34 -22.81 23.72
C ALA A 22 -0.42 -24.15 22.97
N ASP A 23 -1.27 -24.22 21.95
CA ASP A 23 -1.44 -25.35 21.03
C ASP A 23 -0.47 -25.35 19.84
N THR A 24 0.42 -24.36 19.76
CA THR A 24 1.45 -24.30 18.71
C THR A 24 2.42 -25.49 18.87
N PRO A 25 2.56 -26.37 17.86
CA PRO A 25 3.43 -27.52 17.96
C PRO A 25 4.90 -27.12 18.13
N LEU A 26 5.59 -27.79 19.05
CA LEU A 26 7.02 -27.59 19.29
C LEU A 26 7.83 -28.11 18.10
N GLY A 27 8.72 -27.29 17.56
CA GLY A 27 9.56 -27.66 16.42
C GLY A 27 10.16 -26.46 15.71
N LYS A 28 10.81 -26.70 14.57
CA LYS A 28 11.22 -25.62 13.67
C LYS A 28 9.96 -25.04 13.01
N ALA A 29 9.77 -23.74 13.15
CA ALA A 29 8.71 -22.99 12.50
C ALA A 29 9.30 -21.95 11.56
N GLU A 30 8.71 -21.79 10.38
CA GLU A 30 8.96 -20.67 9.48
C GLU A 30 7.87 -19.63 9.73
N ILE A 31 8.26 -18.40 10.07
CA ILE A 31 7.35 -17.31 10.39
C ILE A 31 7.40 -16.31 9.24
N MET A 32 6.27 -16.13 8.54
CA MET A 32 6.12 -15.09 7.51
C MET A 32 5.58 -13.81 8.15
N ILE A 33 6.39 -12.75 8.14
CA ILE A 33 6.01 -11.44 8.69
C ILE A 33 5.71 -10.50 7.52
N ILE A 34 4.47 -10.02 7.42
CA ILE A 34 4.08 -8.98 6.47
C ILE A 34 3.99 -7.66 7.22
N ILE A 35 5.01 -6.82 7.09
CA ILE A 35 4.97 -5.45 7.62
C ILE A 35 4.22 -4.60 6.61
N GLN A 36 2.94 -4.34 6.90
CA GLN A 36 2.23 -3.25 6.24
C GLN A 36 2.51 -1.99 7.05
N PRO A 37 3.32 -1.04 6.56
CA PRO A 37 3.43 0.25 7.23
C PRO A 37 2.01 0.78 7.41
N LEU A 38 1.63 1.28 8.58
CA LEU A 38 0.41 2.08 8.62
C LEU A 38 0.77 3.29 7.76
N ALA A 39 0.26 3.34 6.52
CA ALA A 39 0.21 4.61 5.84
C ALA A 39 -0.41 5.57 6.85
N ASP A 40 0.19 6.75 7.02
CA ASP A 40 -0.52 7.86 7.66
C ASP A 40 -1.95 7.81 7.12
N LYS A 41 -2.94 8.07 7.98
CA LYS A 41 -4.37 7.96 7.64
C LYS A 41 -4.83 8.80 6.42
N GLY A 42 -3.91 9.34 5.62
CA GLY A 42 -4.11 9.90 4.28
C GLY A 42 -3.62 9.07 3.08
N ASP A 43 -2.98 7.89 3.21
CA ASP A 43 -2.25 7.29 2.06
C ASP A 43 -2.65 5.87 1.62
N ARG A 44 -3.76 5.33 2.12
CA ARG A 44 -4.39 4.15 1.49
C ARG A 44 -5.89 4.36 1.40
N ARG A 45 -6.32 4.93 0.26
CA ARG A 45 -7.63 5.55 0.02
C ARG A 45 -7.91 6.79 0.87
N GLY A 46 -6.87 7.51 1.27
CA GLY A 46 -7.04 8.84 1.86
C GLY A 46 -7.25 9.84 0.73
N GLU A 47 -8.28 10.65 0.89
CA GLU A 47 -8.51 11.82 0.07
C GLU A 47 -7.22 12.65 0.13
N ILE A 48 -6.46 12.68 -0.98
CA ILE A 48 -5.26 13.50 -1.05
C ILE A 48 -5.75 14.93 -0.92
N ASP A 49 -5.39 15.60 0.18
CA ASP A 49 -5.68 17.01 0.35
C ASP A 49 -4.81 17.82 -0.61
N LEU A 50 -5.37 18.07 -1.79
CA LEU A 50 -4.73 18.83 -2.85
C LEU A 50 -4.54 20.29 -2.43
N ALA A 51 -5.43 20.83 -1.59
CA ALA A 51 -5.32 22.19 -1.08
C ALA A 51 -4.15 22.33 -0.12
N ALA A 52 -3.93 21.36 0.79
CA ALA A 52 -2.75 21.31 1.65
C ALA A 52 -1.43 21.20 0.87
N LYS A 53 -1.49 20.69 -0.37
CA LYS A 53 -0.35 20.63 -1.30
C LYS A 53 -0.22 21.86 -2.21
N GLY A 54 -1.06 22.89 -2.01
CA GLY A 54 -1.05 24.11 -2.81
C GLY A 54 -1.59 23.95 -4.24
N ILE A 55 -2.34 22.88 -4.50
CA ILE A 55 -2.91 22.56 -5.81
C ILE A 55 -4.34 23.07 -5.84
N THR A 56 -4.68 23.92 -6.81
CA THR A 56 -6.04 24.42 -6.97
C THR A 56 -6.94 23.39 -7.67
N PRO A 57 -8.27 23.50 -7.55
CA PRO A 57 -9.21 22.63 -8.27
C PRO A 57 -8.99 22.62 -9.79
N GLU A 58 -8.63 23.76 -10.39
CA GLU A 58 -8.36 23.90 -11.82
C GLU A 58 -7.09 23.14 -12.22
N GLN A 59 -6.02 23.28 -11.44
CA GLN A 59 -4.77 22.54 -11.66
C GLN A 59 -4.99 21.03 -11.50
N ALA A 60 -5.80 20.62 -10.52
CA ALA A 60 -6.16 19.22 -10.34
C ALA A 60 -6.96 18.68 -11.53
N ALA A 61 -7.90 19.47 -12.07
CA ALA A 61 -8.67 19.09 -13.26
C ALA A 61 -7.77 18.97 -14.50
N GLU A 62 -6.85 19.91 -14.71
CA GLU A 62 -5.87 19.86 -15.79
C GLU A 62 -4.97 18.62 -15.69
N MET A 63 -4.45 18.33 -14.50
CA MET A 63 -3.62 17.13 -14.26
C MET A 63 -4.39 15.85 -14.55
N ARG A 64 -5.66 15.75 -14.10
CA ARG A 64 -6.50 14.58 -14.39
C ARG A 64 -6.74 14.41 -15.90
N ASN A 65 -7.02 15.49 -16.62
CA ASN A 65 -7.21 15.44 -18.07
C ASN A 65 -5.95 14.98 -18.80
N ARG A 66 -4.77 15.43 -18.36
CA ARG A 66 -3.49 14.96 -18.92
C ARG A 66 -3.27 13.48 -18.63
N VAL A 67 -3.53 13.02 -17.41
CA VAL A 67 -3.38 11.59 -17.08
C VAL A 67 -4.34 10.73 -17.90
N LEU A 68 -5.58 11.18 -18.09
CA LEU A 68 -6.56 10.49 -18.92
C LEU A 68 -6.09 10.32 -20.37
N SER A 69 -5.50 11.35 -21.00
CA SER A 69 -4.98 11.20 -22.36
C SER A 69 -3.81 10.20 -22.44
N PHE A 70 -3.00 10.11 -21.38
CA PHE A 70 -1.95 9.09 -21.30
C PHE A 70 -2.52 7.67 -21.16
N GLU A 71 -3.62 7.50 -20.44
CA GLU A 71 -4.32 6.21 -20.32
C GLU A 71 -4.95 5.80 -21.65
N GLU A 72 -5.53 6.74 -22.39
CA GLU A 72 -6.05 6.48 -23.75
C GLU A 72 -4.93 6.04 -24.71
N ASP A 73 -3.77 6.70 -24.66
CA ASP A 73 -2.61 6.35 -25.46
C ASP A 73 -1.99 5.00 -25.04
N TRP A 74 -1.96 4.69 -23.73
CA TRP A 74 -1.47 3.42 -23.22
C TRP A 74 -2.40 2.25 -23.56
N ASN A 75 -3.71 2.49 -23.63
CA ASN A 75 -4.70 1.48 -24.04
C ASN A 75 -4.88 1.42 -25.57
N ALA A 76 -4.06 2.13 -26.34
CA ALA A 76 -4.13 2.08 -27.79
C ALA A 76 -3.71 0.68 -28.32
N PRO A 77 -4.32 0.20 -29.41
CA PRO A 77 -3.95 -1.08 -30.02
C PRO A 77 -2.45 -1.13 -30.35
N GLY A 78 -1.77 -2.18 -29.90
CA GLY A 78 -0.33 -2.38 -30.09
C GLY A 78 0.53 -1.96 -28.89
N MET A 79 -0.05 -1.43 -27.82
CA MET A 79 0.65 -1.14 -26.57
C MET A 79 0.77 -2.35 -25.64
N GLU A 80 -0.01 -3.42 -25.89
CA GLU A 80 0.02 -4.67 -25.11
C GLU A 80 1.40 -5.36 -25.14
N ILE A 81 2.23 -5.04 -26.15
CA ILE A 81 3.60 -5.54 -26.29
C ILE A 81 4.55 -5.07 -25.19
N TYR A 82 4.22 -3.97 -24.49
CA TYR A 82 5.03 -3.44 -23.40
C TYR A 82 4.69 -4.06 -22.05
N ASP A 83 3.58 -4.79 -21.94
CA ASP A 83 3.17 -5.49 -20.70
C ASP A 83 3.89 -6.84 -20.52
N GLU A 84 4.53 -7.39 -21.56
CA GLU A 84 5.15 -8.73 -21.56
C GLU A 84 6.64 -8.78 -21.15
N VAL A 85 7.17 -7.75 -20.45
CA VAL A 85 8.59 -7.69 -20.02
C VAL A 85 8.77 -7.95 -18.52
#